data_AF-A0A6N7USM9-F1
#
_entry.id   AF-A0A6N7USM9-F1
#
_cell.length_a   1.000
_cell.length_b   1.000
_cell.length_c   1.000
_cell.angle_alpha   90.00
_cell.angle_beta   90.00
_cell.angle_gamma   90.00
#
_symmetry.space_group_name_H-M   'P 1'
#
loop_
_entity.id
_entity.type
_entity.pdbx_description
1 polymer ?
#
loop_
_entity_poly.entity_id
_entity_poly.type
_entity_poly.pdbx_seq_one_letter_code
_entity_poly.pdbx_strand_id
1 'polypeptide(L)' 'MSAAVSTYEGRPCTVSEMAVGNTLFTVISVQSDSARETAFEKVKKLILGNCTSAPEKLSQNSNKH' A
#
# COMPACT_ATOMS: atom_id res chain seq x y z
N MET A 1 9.22 15.49 -1.33
CA MET A 1 8.04 16.25 -1.81
C MET A 1 7.01 16.32 -0.69
N SER A 2 6.52 17.52 -0.35
CA SER A 2 5.42 17.71 0.61
C SER A 2 4.10 17.53 -0.13
N ALA A 3 3.22 16.62 0.31
CA ALA A 3 1.89 16.49 -0.25
C ALA A 3 1.04 17.69 0.20
N ALA A 4 0.60 18.52 -0.75
CA ALA A 4 -0.33 19.59 -0.43
C ALA A 4 -1.69 18.97 -0.06
N VAL A 5 -2.19 19.30 1.13
CA VAL A 5 -3.57 19.02 1.51
C VAL A 5 -4.48 19.93 0.70
N SER A 6 -5.40 19.34 -0.05
CA SER A 6 -6.38 20.04 -0.89
C SER A 6 -7.77 19.43 -0.69
N THR A 7 -8.75 19.95 -1.41
CA THR A 7 -10.11 19.41 -1.45
C THR A 7 -10.44 18.95 -2.87
N TYR A 8 -11.04 17.77 -3.01
CA TYR A 8 -11.58 17.25 -4.27
C TYR A 8 -13.03 16.83 -4.03
N GLU A 9 -13.98 17.37 -4.81
CA GLU A 9 -15.42 17.13 -4.62
C GLU A 9 -15.89 17.38 -3.17
N GLY A 10 -15.34 18.43 -2.53
CA GLY A 10 -15.64 18.79 -1.14
C GLY A 10 -15.03 17.88 -0.07
N ARG A 11 -14.21 16.88 -0.45
CA ARG A 11 -13.57 15.94 0.48
C ARG A 11 -12.08 16.25 0.64
N PRO A 12 -11.50 16.10 1.85
CA PRO A 12 -10.06 16.20 2.04
C PRO A 12 -9.33 15.19 1.16
N CYS A 13 -8.32 15.67 0.43
CA CYS A 13 -7.48 14.84 -0.40
C CYS A 13 -6.01 15.22 -0.27
N THR A 14 -5.15 14.28 -0.65
CA THR A 14 -3.73 14.54 -0.89
C THR A 14 -3.48 14.49 -2.38
N VAL A 15 -2.74 15.46 -2.89
CA VAL A 15 -2.36 15.53 -4.31
C VAL A 15 -0.88 15.21 -4.41
N SER A 16 -0.53 14.30 -5.32
CA SER A 16 0.84 13.93 -5.62
C SER A 16 1.01 13.71 -7.11
N GLU A 17 2.24 13.86 -7.60
CA GLU A 17 2.57 13.59 -8.99
C GLU A 17 3.42 12.32 -9.07
N MET A 18 3.14 11.49 -10.07
CA MET A 18 3.87 10.26 -10.34
C MET A 18 4.23 10.20 -11.82
N ALA A 19 5.52 10.06 -12.13
CA ALA A 19 5.97 9.84 -13.50
C ALA A 19 6.02 8.34 -13.80
N VAL A 20 5.43 7.92 -14.93
CA VAL A 20 5.54 6.56 -15.46
C VAL A 20 6.00 6.65 -16.91
N GLY A 21 7.23 6.22 -17.16
CA GLY A 21 7.90 6.46 -18.44
C GLY A 21 8.02 7.95 -18.71
N ASN A 22 7.46 8.41 -19.82
CA ASN A 22 7.50 9.81 -20.25
C ASN A 22 6.21 10.58 -19.90
N THR A 23 5.28 9.94 -19.20
CA THR A 23 3.98 10.52 -18.86
C THR A 23 3.93 10.88 -17.38
N LEU A 24 3.48 12.10 -17.08
CA LEU A 24 3.25 12.57 -15.72
C LEU A 24 1.78 12.40 -15.34
N PHE A 25 1.53 11.73 -14.22
CA PHE A 25 0.20 11.51 -13.67
C PHE A 25 0.01 12.35 -12.42
N THR A 26 -1.10 13.08 -12.35
CA THR A 26 -1.57 13.68 -11.10
C THR A 26 -2.45 12.68 -10.38
N VAL A 27 -2.03 12.24 -9.20
CA VAL A 27 -2.75 11.31 -8.34
C VAL A 27 -3.45 12.10 -7.24
N ILE A 28 -4.78 12.00 -7.21
CA ILE A 28 -5.64 12.60 -6.19
C ILE A 28 -6.13 11.48 -5.28
N SER A 29 -5.61 11.43 -4.05
CA SER A 29 -6.00 10.45 -3.05
C SER A 29 -7.04 11.05 -2.11
N VAL A 30 -8.28 10.60 -2.23
CA VAL A 30 -9.40 11.01 -1.36
C VAL A 30 -9.57 9.98 -0.23
N GLN A 31 -9.65 10.44 1.01
CA GLN A 31 -9.94 9.53 2.12
C GLN A 31 -11.41 9.09 2.06
N SER A 32 -11.65 7.77 2.06
CA SER A 32 -13.00 7.23 2.14
C SER A 32 -13.55 7.30 3.55
N ASP A 33 -14.81 7.69 3.70
CA ASP A 33 -15.53 7.69 4.99
C ASP A 33 -15.67 6.27 5.58
N SER A 34 -15.63 5.25 4.70
CA SER A 34 -15.70 3.83 5.08
C SER A 34 -14.33 3.20 5.34
N ALA A 35 -13.22 3.91 5.07
CA ALA A 35 -11.87 3.40 5.32
C ALA A 35 -11.53 3.48 6.82
N ARG A 36 -12.12 2.57 7.59
CA ARG A 36 -11.81 2.37 9.01
C ARG A 36 -10.99 1.10 9.17
N GLU A 37 -9.67 1.26 9.13
CA GLU A 37 -8.75 0.20 9.52
C GLU A 37 -7.87 0.69 10.66
N THR A 38 -7.85 -0.04 11.77
CA THR A 38 -6.95 0.24 12.88
C THR A 38 -5.60 -0.42 12.62
N ALA A 39 -4.55 0.08 13.27
CA ALA A 39 -3.24 -0.57 13.23
C ALA A 39 -3.32 -2.04 13.68
N PHE A 40 -4.16 -2.34 14.68
CA PHE A 40 -4.41 -3.71 15.14
C PHE A 40 -5.01 -4.59 14.03
N GLU A 41 -6.09 -4.15 13.38
CA GLU A 41 -6.72 -4.92 12.30
C GLU A 41 -5.77 -5.14 11.12
N LYS A 42 -4.96 -4.14 10.79
CA LYS A 42 -3.94 -4.25 9.75
C LYS A 42 -2.89 -5.31 10.08
N VAL A 43 -2.36 -5.31 11.31
CA VAL A 43 -1.36 -6.29 11.77
C VAL A 43 -1.97 -7.69 11.88
N LYS A 44 -3.18 -7.81 12.42
CA LYS A 44 -3.91 -9.07 12.50
C LYS A 44 -4.08 -9.71 11.12
N LYS A 45 -4.54 -8.95 10.12
CA LYS A 45 -4.66 -9.41 8.73
C LYS A 45 -3.31 -9.81 8.13
N LEU A 46 -2.25 -9.04 8.39
CA LEU A 46 -0.90 -9.34 7.89
C LEU A 46 -0.39 -10.68 8.43
N ILE A 47 -0.52 -10.90 9.74
CA ILE A 47 -0.11 -12.15 10.38
C ILE A 47 -0.96 -13.32 9.88
N LEU A 48 -2.29 -13.19 9.89
CA LEU A 48 -3.19 -14.25 9.42
C LEU A 48 -2.97 -14.57 7.95
N GLY A 49 -2.81 -13.55 7.09
CA GLY A 49 -2.51 -13.70 5.67
C GLY A 49 -1.22 -14.49 5.44
N ASN A 50 -0.15 -14.13 6.15
CA ASN A 50 1.13 -14.82 6.08
C ASN A 50 1.09 -16.24 6.65
N CYS A 51 0.19 -16.53 7.61
CA CYS A 51 -0.03 -17.88 8.13
C CYS A 51 -0.87 -18.75 7.19
N THR A 52 -1.76 -18.14 6.39
CA THR A 52 -2.59 -18.85 5.40
C THR A 52 -1.86 -19.11 4.09
N SER A 53 -0.84 -18.33 3.75
CA SER A 53 0.18 -18.75 2.79
C SER A 53 1.09 -19.74 3.52
N ALA A 54 0.90 -21.04 3.29
CA ALA A 54 1.87 -22.05 3.73
C ALA A 54 3.29 -21.56 3.36
N PRO A 55 4.30 -21.75 4.23
CA PRO A 55 5.67 -21.45 3.83
C PRO A 55 5.97 -22.34 2.63
N GLU A 56 6.03 -21.76 1.42
CA GLU A 56 6.84 -22.38 0.37
C GLU A 56 8.21 -22.57 1.00
N LYS A 57 8.54 -23.83 1.25
CA LYS A 57 9.75 -24.22 1.95
C LYS A 57 10.92 -23.49 1.30
N LEU A 58 11.60 -22.62 2.06
CA LEU A 58 13.00 -22.32 1.80
C LEU A 58 13.77 -23.63 2.02
N SER A 59 13.76 -24.49 1.02
CA SER A 59 14.45 -25.77 0.99
C SER A 59 15.04 -25.95 -0.40
N GLN A 60 16.35 -26.16 -0.42
CA GLN A 60 17.24 -26.43 -1.57
C GLN A 60 17.70 -25.15 -2.29
N ASN A 61 19.00 -24.79 -2.29
CA ASN A 61 20.13 -25.64 -2.66
C ASN A 61 21.38 -25.38 -1.79
N SER A 62 21.75 -26.37 -0.98
CA SER A 62 23.16 -26.66 -0.75
C SER A 62 23.68 -27.31 -2.03
N ASN A 63 24.53 -26.63 -2.79
CA ASN A 63 25.47 -27.35 -3.64
C ASN A 63 26.89 -26.86 -3.37
N LYS A 64 27.68 -27.84 -2.96
CA LYS A 64 29.06 -27.77 -2.52
C LYS A 64 29.89 -28.05 -3.76
N HIS A 65 30.66 -27.08 -4.24
CA HIS A 65 31.81 -27.31 -5.08
C HIS A 65 32.89 -26.29 -4.73
#